data_AF-A0A094AWS1-F1
#
_entry.id   AF-A0A094AWS1-F1
#
_cell.length_a   1.000
_cell.length_b   1.000
_cell.length_c   1.000
_cell.angle_alpha   90.00
_cell.angle_beta   90.00
_cell.angle_gamma   90.00
#
_symmetry.space_group_name_H-M   'P 1'
#
loop_
_entity.id
_entity.type
_entity.pdbx_description
1 polymer ?
#
loop_
_entity_poly.entity_id
_entity_poly.type
_entity_poly.pdbx_seq_one_letter_code
_entity_poly.pdbx_strand_id
1 'polypeptide(L)'
;MGTKATWFRPLPVFSAAIILRIGLFLYGLWQDANSPMKYTDIDYYVFTDAARYVATNHSPYDRETYRYTPILSWLLLPTTWHGKWFSFGKALFALCDIITGWLIVLVLRTTGGMSMDRALKFASIWLLNPMVATISTRGSSEGLLAAMVVALVWAVMQRRIVLASVLLGVGVHFKIYPFIYAPSIVWWLDDEQLQLQPRSTQELSLWDRVRSFCNKPRITVAFLSFGTFISLNWAMYYIRASAFVGEEGPTIDNVGTNLFIRDLQQGLYEPVLPLVHGVSPILSAHIIYGCVPANWHNSAYPVDFNTGHMAPTGL
;
A
#
# COMPACT_ATOMS: atom_id res chain seq x y z
N MET A 1 3.94 48.77 10.16
CA MET A 1 4.37 47.47 10.71
C MET A 1 4.98 46.65 9.59
N GLY A 2 6.31 46.53 9.54
CA GLY A 2 7.00 45.75 8.51
C GLY A 2 6.66 44.27 8.66
N THR A 3 6.12 43.65 7.63
CA THR A 3 5.98 42.20 7.53
C THR A 3 7.38 41.60 7.59
N LYS A 4 7.79 41.08 8.76
CA LYS A 4 9.01 40.29 8.88
C LYS A 4 8.91 39.16 7.84
N ALA A 5 9.86 39.09 6.91
CA ALA A 5 9.89 38.02 5.92
C ALA A 5 10.11 36.70 6.66
N THR A 6 9.05 35.90 6.82
CA THR A 6 9.16 34.57 7.43
C THR A 6 9.59 33.56 6.36
N TRP A 7 10.54 32.69 6.71
CA TRP A 7 10.99 31.56 5.87
C TRP A 7 9.84 30.59 5.53
N PHE A 8 8.83 30.51 6.41
CA PHE A 8 7.67 29.64 6.27
C PHE A 8 6.62 30.22 5.31
N ARG A 9 7.03 30.33 4.05
CA ARG A 9 6.17 30.54 2.88
C ARG A 9 6.22 29.29 2.01
N PRO A 10 5.20 29.03 1.15
CA PRO A 10 5.19 27.83 0.33
C PRO A 10 6.43 27.70 -0.55
N LEU A 11 6.79 28.75 -1.30
CA LEU A 11 7.90 28.68 -2.26
C LEU A 11 9.25 28.29 -1.60
N PRO A 12 9.75 28.94 -0.54
CA PRO A 12 11.00 28.54 0.11
C PRO A 12 10.97 27.11 0.68
N VAL A 13 9.91 26.73 1.39
CA VAL A 13 9.81 25.41 2.05
C VAL A 13 9.78 24.28 1.01
N PHE A 14 8.94 24.40 -0.01
CA PHE A 14 8.85 23.38 -1.07
C PHE A 14 10.09 23.36 -1.95
N SER A 15 10.69 24.51 -2.26
CA SER A 15 11.95 24.55 -3.02
C SER A 15 13.08 23.88 -2.24
N ALA A 16 13.21 24.15 -0.94
CA ALA A 16 14.21 23.49 -0.08
C ALA A 16 13.98 21.97 -0.02
N ALA A 17 12.73 21.52 0.10
CA ALA A 17 12.37 20.10 0.11
C ALA A 17 12.69 19.37 -1.20
N ILE A 18 12.48 20.05 -2.34
CA ILE A 18 12.81 19.55 -3.68
C ILE A 18 14.32 19.50 -3.87
N ILE A 19 15.04 20.58 -3.51
CA ILE A 19 16.50 20.64 -3.60
C ILE A 19 17.14 19.55 -2.74
N LEU A 20 16.64 19.32 -1.52
CA LEU A 20 17.10 18.23 -0.65
C LEU A 20 16.99 16.86 -1.34
N ARG A 21 15.84 16.57 -1.95
CA ARG A 21 15.61 15.30 -2.66
C ARG A 21 16.44 15.17 -3.93
N ILE A 22 16.58 16.24 -4.71
CA ILE A 22 17.47 16.25 -5.89
C ILE A 22 18.91 16.00 -5.45
N GLY A 23 19.38 16.66 -4.39
CA GLY A 23 20.72 16.48 -3.85
C GLY A 23 20.97 15.04 -3.41
N LEU A 24 20.08 14.45 -2.62
CA LEU A 24 20.17 13.06 -2.18
C LEU A 24 20.03 12.05 -3.33
N PHE A 25 19.18 12.35 -4.31
CA PHE A 25 19.05 11.52 -5.51
C PHE A 25 20.35 11.49 -6.32
N LEU A 26 20.95 12.66 -6.59
CA LEU A 26 22.22 12.76 -7.30
C LEU A 26 23.37 12.12 -6.52
N TYR A 27 23.41 12.34 -5.21
CA TYR A 27 24.35 11.67 -4.31
C TYR A 27 24.17 10.15 -4.36
N GLY A 28 22.92 9.66 -4.36
CA GLY A 28 22.61 8.24 -4.47
C GLY A 28 23.12 7.61 -5.76
N LEU A 29 22.94 8.30 -6.90
CA LEU A 29 23.50 7.85 -8.18
C LEU A 29 25.03 7.79 -8.15
N TRP A 30 25.67 8.79 -7.55
CA TRP A 30 27.12 8.80 -7.38
C TRP A 30 27.58 7.67 -6.46
N GLN A 31 26.93 7.47 -5.31
CA GLN A 31 27.27 6.40 -4.38
C GLN A 31 27.09 5.02 -5.01
N ASP A 32 26.00 4.80 -5.75
CA ASP A 32 25.76 3.53 -6.46
C ASP A 32 26.85 3.23 -7.50
N ALA A 33 27.43 4.26 -8.12
CA ALA A 33 28.51 4.12 -9.10
C ALA A 33 29.91 3.95 -8.46
N ASN A 34 30.14 4.51 -7.27
CA ASN A 34 31.48 4.63 -6.67
C ASN A 34 31.68 3.82 -5.38
N SER A 35 30.62 3.24 -4.81
CA SER A 35 30.69 2.47 -3.56
C SER A 35 30.24 1.01 -3.75
N PRO A 36 30.88 0.07 -3.04
CA PRO A 36 30.36 -1.29 -2.88
C PRO A 36 29.01 -1.30 -2.16
N MET A 37 28.84 -0.44 -1.14
CA MET A 37 27.57 -0.28 -0.43
C MET A 37 26.63 0.62 -1.22
N LYS A 38 25.60 0.01 -1.80
CA LYS A 38 24.62 0.72 -2.61
C LYS A 38 23.73 1.61 -1.78
N TYR A 39 23.43 2.79 -2.32
CA TYR A 39 22.42 3.69 -1.82
C TYR A 39 21.03 3.16 -2.15
N THR A 40 20.84 2.66 -3.37
CA THR A 40 19.57 2.07 -3.81
C THR A 40 19.07 0.99 -2.85
N ASP A 41 17.80 1.07 -2.47
CA ASP A 41 17.14 0.07 -1.64
C ASP A 41 17.05 -1.27 -2.37
N ILE A 42 17.18 -2.37 -1.64
CA ILE A 42 17.09 -3.72 -2.22
C ILE A 42 15.70 -3.99 -2.80
N ASP A 43 14.67 -3.46 -2.12
CA ASP A 43 13.28 -3.58 -2.57
C ASP A 43 13.06 -2.86 -3.91
N TYR A 44 13.84 -1.82 -4.21
CA TYR A 44 13.76 -1.14 -5.51
C TYR A 44 14.18 -2.06 -6.67
N TYR A 45 15.19 -2.89 -6.46
CA TYR A 45 15.57 -3.91 -7.45
C TYR A 45 14.46 -4.94 -7.63
N VAL A 46 13.85 -5.41 -6.52
CA VAL A 46 12.70 -6.33 -6.58
C VAL A 46 11.53 -5.73 -7.38
N PHE A 47 11.22 -4.44 -7.18
CA PHE A 47 10.17 -3.76 -7.94
C PHE A 47 10.48 -3.64 -9.44
N THR A 48 11.70 -3.24 -9.76
CA THR A 48 12.12 -3.00 -11.15
C THR A 48 12.33 -4.31 -11.91
N ASP A 49 12.77 -5.38 -11.25
CA ASP A 49 12.81 -6.72 -11.81
C ASP A 49 11.39 -7.21 -12.14
N ALA A 50 10.44 -7.08 -11.20
CA ALA A 50 9.04 -7.42 -11.44
C ALA A 50 8.43 -6.60 -12.59
N ALA A 51 8.78 -5.32 -12.71
CA ALA A 51 8.38 -4.50 -13.86
C ALA A 51 8.96 -5.02 -15.19
N ARG A 52 10.19 -5.58 -15.21
CA ARG A 52 10.77 -6.21 -16.41
C ARG A 52 10.04 -7.51 -16.78
N TYR A 53 9.64 -8.33 -15.81
CA TYR A 53 8.78 -9.48 -16.07
C TYR A 53 7.46 -9.03 -16.71
N VAL A 54 6.80 -8.01 -16.17
CA VAL A 54 5.57 -7.46 -16.75
C VAL A 54 5.79 -6.94 -18.17
N ALA A 55 6.90 -6.23 -18.42
CA ALA A 55 7.23 -5.71 -19.75
C ALA A 55 7.50 -6.81 -20.80
N THR A 56 7.76 -8.04 -20.35
CA THR A 56 7.99 -9.23 -21.18
C THR A 56 6.80 -10.21 -21.12
N ASN A 57 5.61 -9.74 -20.73
CA ASN A 57 4.38 -10.53 -20.59
C ASN A 57 4.42 -11.66 -19.55
N HIS A 58 5.40 -11.66 -18.65
CA HIS A 58 5.48 -12.57 -17.52
C HIS A 58 4.80 -12.01 -16.27
N SER A 59 4.60 -12.86 -15.26
CA SER A 59 4.02 -12.44 -14.00
C SER A 59 5.05 -11.64 -13.19
N PRO A 60 4.67 -10.53 -12.53
CA PRO A 60 5.57 -9.87 -11.58
C PRO A 60 5.97 -10.78 -10.42
N TYR A 61 5.16 -11.79 -10.12
CA TYR A 61 5.42 -12.81 -9.10
C TYR A 61 6.43 -13.88 -9.52
N ASP A 62 6.83 -13.90 -10.80
CA ASP A 62 7.95 -14.75 -11.25
C ASP A 62 9.28 -14.21 -10.71
N ARG A 63 9.31 -12.94 -10.28
CA ARG A 63 10.40 -12.41 -9.45
C ARG A 63 10.30 -12.97 -8.04
N GLU A 64 11.30 -13.76 -7.64
CA GLU A 64 11.44 -14.22 -6.26
C GLU A 64 11.36 -13.05 -5.28
N THR A 65 10.73 -13.26 -4.11
CA THR A 65 10.54 -12.25 -3.05
C THR A 65 9.67 -11.04 -3.40
N TYR A 66 9.07 -10.99 -4.60
CA TYR A 66 8.08 -9.97 -4.91
C TYR A 66 6.77 -10.24 -4.15
N ARG A 67 6.49 -9.39 -3.16
CA ARG A 67 5.35 -9.50 -2.22
C ARG A 67 4.38 -8.31 -2.30
N TYR A 68 4.51 -7.53 -3.36
CA TYR A 68 3.74 -6.31 -3.56
C TYR A 68 2.65 -6.56 -4.59
N THR A 69 1.63 -5.72 -4.64
CA THR A 69 0.56 -5.94 -5.60
C THR A 69 1.00 -5.56 -7.01
N PRO A 70 0.46 -6.23 -8.04
CA PRO A 70 0.97 -6.10 -9.40
C PRO A 70 0.91 -4.64 -9.87
N ILE A 71 -0.07 -3.84 -9.42
CA ILE A 71 -0.21 -2.43 -9.78
C ILE A 71 1.08 -1.63 -9.60
N LEU A 72 1.93 -1.96 -8.60
CA LEU A 72 3.21 -1.30 -8.40
C LEU A 72 4.20 -1.62 -9.52
N SER A 73 4.30 -2.89 -9.93
CA SER A 73 5.17 -3.27 -11.05
C SER A 73 4.73 -2.62 -12.37
N TRP A 74 3.42 -2.53 -12.62
CA TRP A 74 2.85 -1.84 -13.78
C TRP A 74 3.13 -0.33 -13.75
N LEU A 75 2.98 0.30 -12.59
CA LEU A 75 3.32 1.72 -12.39
C LEU A 75 4.80 2.00 -12.68
N LEU A 76 5.67 1.02 -12.46
CA LEU A 76 7.12 1.12 -12.66
C LEU A 76 7.59 0.61 -14.03
N LEU A 77 6.70 0.32 -14.98
CA LEU A 77 7.07 -0.05 -16.35
C LEU A 77 8.08 0.88 -17.02
N PRO A 78 8.04 2.22 -16.83
CA PRO A 78 9.06 3.09 -17.41
C PRO A 78 10.49 2.73 -16.97
N THR A 79 10.68 2.10 -15.81
CA THR A 79 12.01 1.66 -15.33
C THR A 79 12.68 0.62 -16.22
N THR A 80 11.91 -0.04 -17.09
CA THR A 80 12.40 -1.03 -18.04
C THR A 80 13.00 -0.40 -19.30
N TRP A 81 12.77 0.89 -19.53
CA TRP A 81 13.29 1.60 -20.68
C TRP A 81 14.81 1.86 -20.53
N HIS A 82 15.52 1.99 -21.65
CA HIS A 82 16.97 2.08 -21.65
C HIS A 82 17.51 3.34 -20.95
N GLY A 83 18.72 3.24 -20.40
CA GLY A 83 19.46 4.39 -19.86
C GLY A 83 18.98 4.85 -18.48
N LYS A 84 18.72 6.15 -18.33
CA LYS A 84 18.44 6.79 -17.01
C LYS A 84 17.06 6.45 -16.44
N TRP A 85 16.20 5.78 -17.21
CA TRP A 85 14.85 5.43 -16.82
C TRP A 85 14.78 4.44 -15.66
N PHE A 86 15.84 3.67 -15.39
CA PHE A 86 15.94 2.83 -14.19
C PHE A 86 15.58 3.58 -12.91
N SER A 87 15.88 4.88 -12.82
CA SER A 87 15.61 5.73 -11.64
C SER A 87 14.22 6.38 -11.62
N PHE A 88 13.33 6.06 -12.57
CA PHE A 88 12.00 6.64 -12.65
C PHE A 88 11.20 6.45 -11.36
N GLY A 89 11.19 5.24 -10.78
CA GLY A 89 10.48 4.97 -9.54
C GLY A 89 11.01 5.79 -8.36
N LYS A 90 12.33 5.97 -8.24
CA LYS A 90 12.92 6.86 -7.22
C LYS A 90 12.41 8.30 -7.34
N ALA A 91 12.36 8.82 -8.56
CA ALA A 91 11.83 10.17 -8.81
C ALA A 91 10.34 10.27 -8.49
N LEU A 92 9.55 9.25 -8.86
CA LEU A 92 8.13 9.15 -8.54
C LEU A 92 7.89 9.12 -7.01
N PHE A 93 8.63 8.29 -6.28
CA PHE A 93 8.48 8.18 -4.83
C PHE A 93 8.92 9.47 -4.11
N ALA A 94 10.01 10.10 -4.57
CA ALA A 94 10.42 11.40 -4.06
C ALA A 94 9.40 12.51 -4.35
N LEU A 95 8.72 12.47 -5.51
CA LEU A 95 7.60 13.37 -5.81
C LEU A 95 6.41 13.14 -4.86
N CYS A 96 6.10 11.88 -4.54
CA CYS A 96 5.04 11.55 -3.59
C CYS A 96 5.28 12.12 -2.20
N ASP A 97 6.53 12.25 -1.74
CA ASP A 97 6.81 12.97 -0.49
C ASP A 97 6.40 14.44 -0.56
N ILE A 98 6.65 15.10 -1.69
CA ILE A 98 6.29 16.51 -1.89
C ILE A 98 4.78 16.67 -1.90
N ILE A 99 4.08 15.76 -2.58
CA ILE A 99 2.61 15.68 -2.58
C ILE A 99 2.10 15.45 -1.15
N THR A 100 2.71 14.54 -0.40
CA THR A 100 2.36 14.29 1.01
C THR A 100 2.50 15.57 1.85
N GLY A 101 3.61 16.30 1.73
CA GLY A 101 3.79 17.57 2.43
C GLY A 101 2.75 18.62 2.05
N TRP A 102 2.37 18.69 0.77
CA TRP A 102 1.27 19.55 0.32
C TRP A 102 -0.08 19.15 0.92
N LEU A 103 -0.40 17.86 0.95
CA LEU A 103 -1.62 17.35 1.55
C LEU A 103 -1.67 17.61 3.06
N ILE A 104 -0.54 17.50 3.77
CA ILE A 104 -0.44 17.88 5.19
C ILE A 104 -0.80 19.37 5.37
N VAL A 105 -0.23 20.26 4.55
CA VAL A 105 -0.60 21.69 4.60
C VAL A 105 -2.10 21.85 4.34
N LEU A 106 -2.65 21.18 3.34
CA LEU A 106 -4.05 21.27 2.98
C LEU A 106 -4.96 20.82 4.14
N VAL A 107 -4.67 19.69 4.76
CA VAL A 107 -5.39 19.17 5.93
C VAL A 107 -5.36 20.14 7.11
N LEU A 108 -4.18 20.62 7.48
CA LEU A 108 -4.01 21.53 8.62
C LEU A 108 -4.70 22.88 8.39
N ARG A 109 -4.77 23.33 7.14
CA ARG A 109 -5.41 24.59 6.75
C ARG A 109 -6.92 24.47 6.72
N THR A 110 -7.42 23.46 6.02
CA THR A 110 -8.85 23.33 5.70
C THR A 110 -9.65 22.79 6.88
N THR A 111 -9.09 21.85 7.64
CA THR A 111 -9.78 21.24 8.78
C THR A 111 -9.30 21.79 10.12
N GLY A 112 -8.01 22.07 10.23
CA GLY A 112 -7.42 22.59 11.47
C GLY A 112 -7.56 24.10 11.67
N GLY A 113 -8.06 24.85 10.66
CA GLY A 113 -8.18 26.31 10.72
C GLY A 113 -6.85 27.05 10.91
N MET A 114 -5.73 26.38 10.61
CA MET A 114 -4.41 26.86 10.97
C MET A 114 -3.93 27.99 10.03
N SER A 115 -3.11 28.91 10.53
CA SER A 115 -2.43 29.88 9.66
C SER A 115 -1.42 29.17 8.73
N MET A 116 -1.15 29.75 7.55
CA MET A 116 -0.24 29.16 6.55
C MET A 116 1.16 28.94 7.13
N ASP A 117 1.67 29.92 7.86
CA ASP A 117 2.98 29.85 8.53
C ASP A 117 3.07 28.66 9.49
N ARG A 118 2.05 28.45 10.33
CA ARG A 118 2.05 27.34 11.29
C ARG A 118 1.84 25.99 10.61
N ALA A 119 0.99 25.90 9.59
CA ALA A 119 0.82 24.67 8.81
C ALA A 119 2.11 24.26 8.10
N LEU A 120 2.84 25.23 7.53
CA LEU A 120 4.15 24.99 6.90
C LEU A 120 5.21 24.54 7.90
N LYS A 121 5.20 25.05 9.13
CA LYS A 121 6.10 24.56 10.20
C LYS A 121 5.90 23.06 10.48
N PHE A 122 4.65 22.62 10.63
CA PHE A 122 4.36 21.20 10.82
C PHE A 122 4.66 20.37 9.58
N ALA A 123 4.30 20.84 8.38
CA ALA A 123 4.61 20.15 7.13
C ALA A 123 6.13 20.05 6.88
N SER A 124 6.92 20.99 7.40
CA SER A 124 8.39 20.97 7.29
C SER A 124 9.00 19.78 8.03
N ILE A 125 8.34 19.24 9.08
CA ILE A 125 8.77 18.02 9.78
C ILE A 125 8.78 16.82 8.84
N TRP A 126 7.94 16.81 7.80
CA TRP A 126 7.95 15.80 6.74
C TRP A 126 8.85 16.22 5.58
N LEU A 127 8.62 17.42 5.04
CA LEU A 127 9.24 17.91 3.81
C LEU A 127 10.76 18.07 3.91
N LEU A 128 11.27 18.52 5.06
CA LEU A 128 12.69 18.80 5.28
C LEU A 128 13.39 17.71 6.10
N ASN A 129 12.72 16.57 6.35
CA ASN A 129 13.30 15.46 7.08
C ASN A 129 14.25 14.66 6.18
N PRO A 130 15.55 14.60 6.50
CA PRO A 130 16.53 13.89 5.68
C PRO A 130 16.27 12.38 5.64
N MET A 131 15.65 11.79 6.67
CA MET A 131 15.30 10.37 6.67
C MET A 131 14.20 10.07 5.66
N VAL A 132 13.11 10.86 5.65
CA VAL A 132 12.02 10.71 4.68
C VAL A 132 12.55 10.88 3.26
N ALA A 133 13.30 11.95 3.03
CA ALA A 133 13.91 12.23 1.73
C ALA A 133 14.85 11.09 1.29
N THR A 134 15.66 10.54 2.21
CA THR A 134 16.55 9.41 1.92
C THR A 134 15.77 8.16 1.56
N ILE A 135 14.76 7.77 2.34
CA ILE A 135 13.95 6.57 2.08
C ILE A 135 13.36 6.60 0.66
N SER A 136 12.77 7.71 0.26
CA SER A 136 12.16 7.83 -1.07
C SER A 136 13.19 7.89 -2.20
N THR A 137 14.30 8.63 -2.03
CA THR A 137 15.35 8.71 -3.07
C THR A 137 16.16 7.43 -3.20
N ARG A 138 16.18 6.56 -2.17
CA ARG A 138 16.73 5.20 -2.26
C ARG A 138 15.84 4.27 -3.11
N GLY A 139 14.58 4.62 -3.33
CA GLY A 139 13.64 3.84 -4.14
C GLY A 139 12.57 3.09 -3.35
N SER A 140 12.35 3.44 -2.08
CA SER A 140 11.25 2.85 -1.31
C SER A 140 9.91 3.47 -1.72
N SER A 141 8.88 2.63 -1.88
CA SER A 141 7.52 3.05 -2.23
C SER A 141 6.71 3.62 -1.05
N GLU A 142 7.29 3.69 0.16
CA GLU A 142 6.61 4.20 1.35
C GLU A 142 6.12 5.65 1.19
N GLY A 143 6.84 6.49 0.43
CA GLY A 143 6.41 7.87 0.12
C GLY A 143 5.10 7.93 -0.69
N LEU A 144 4.89 6.98 -1.60
CA LEU A 144 3.65 6.83 -2.36
C LEU A 144 2.49 6.36 -1.46
N LEU A 145 2.76 5.40 -0.58
CA LEU A 145 1.78 4.94 0.41
C LEU A 145 1.37 6.07 1.37
N ALA A 146 2.34 6.84 1.85
CA ALA A 146 2.08 8.01 2.69
C ALA A 146 1.21 9.04 1.98
N ALA A 147 1.47 9.32 0.70
CA ALA A 147 0.64 10.22 -0.10
C ALA A 147 -0.81 9.73 -0.20
N MET A 148 -1.02 8.42 -0.44
CA MET A 148 -2.36 7.82 -0.47
C MET A 148 -3.08 7.93 0.88
N VAL A 149 -2.39 7.66 1.99
CA VAL A 149 -2.97 7.73 3.35
C VAL A 149 -3.31 9.16 3.73
N VAL A 150 -2.44 10.13 3.48
CA VAL A 150 -2.75 11.54 3.79
C VAL A 150 -3.84 12.08 2.86
N ALA A 151 -3.89 11.64 1.60
CA ALA A 151 -5.00 11.95 0.70
C ALA A 151 -6.33 11.37 1.20
N LEU A 152 -6.31 10.14 1.74
CA LEU A 152 -7.47 9.51 2.39
C LEU A 152 -7.95 10.34 3.58
N VAL A 153 -7.03 10.70 4.49
CA VAL A 153 -7.35 11.56 5.65
C VAL A 153 -7.95 12.89 5.18
N TRP A 154 -7.35 13.53 4.18
CA TRP A 154 -7.89 14.75 3.60
C TRP A 154 -9.32 14.55 3.06
N ALA A 155 -9.56 13.50 2.27
CA ALA A 155 -10.87 13.21 1.70
C ALA A 155 -11.93 12.97 2.78
N VAL A 156 -11.58 12.22 3.84
CA VAL A 156 -12.45 11.96 5.00
C VAL A 156 -12.79 13.26 5.73
N MET A 157 -11.80 14.09 6.01
CA MET A 157 -11.99 15.38 6.69
C MET A 157 -12.82 16.37 5.87
N GLN A 158 -12.65 16.37 4.54
CA GLN A 158 -13.46 17.17 3.62
C GLN A 158 -14.84 16.55 3.33
N ARG A 159 -15.21 15.48 4.02
CA ARG A 159 -16.48 14.74 3.83
C ARG A 159 -16.70 14.26 2.39
N ARG A 160 -15.62 14.04 1.63
CA ARG A 160 -15.66 13.49 0.26
C ARG A 160 -15.71 11.96 0.32
N ILE A 161 -16.86 11.44 0.74
CA ILE A 161 -17.04 10.02 1.10
C ILE A 161 -16.67 9.07 -0.05
N VAL A 162 -17.12 9.36 -1.28
CA VAL A 162 -16.82 8.54 -2.45
C VAL A 162 -15.30 8.47 -2.69
N LEU A 163 -14.63 9.62 -2.68
CA LEU A 163 -13.18 9.69 -2.86
C LEU A 163 -12.43 8.96 -1.72
N ALA A 164 -12.85 9.15 -0.47
CA ALA A 164 -12.27 8.46 0.66
C ALA A 164 -12.42 6.94 0.53
N SER A 165 -13.57 6.46 0.07
CA SER A 165 -13.82 5.03 -0.14
C SER A 165 -12.90 4.45 -1.22
N VAL A 166 -12.77 5.13 -2.35
CA VAL A 166 -11.86 4.72 -3.45
C VAL A 166 -10.41 4.74 -2.98
N LEU A 167 -9.97 5.80 -2.29
CA LEU A 167 -8.61 5.91 -1.77
C LEU A 167 -8.29 4.83 -0.74
N LEU A 168 -9.25 4.47 0.12
CA LEU A 168 -9.10 3.36 1.07
C LEU A 168 -8.94 2.02 0.33
N GLY A 169 -9.81 1.75 -0.65
CA GLY A 169 -9.74 0.51 -1.45
C GLY A 169 -8.45 0.39 -2.26
N VAL A 170 -8.04 1.48 -2.94
CA VAL A 170 -6.76 1.56 -3.66
C VAL A 170 -5.58 1.40 -2.70
N GLY A 171 -5.62 2.07 -1.53
CA GLY A 171 -4.56 1.99 -0.54
C GLY A 171 -4.37 0.59 0.02
N VAL A 172 -5.46 -0.09 0.38
CA VAL A 172 -5.45 -1.49 0.86
C VAL A 172 -5.00 -2.45 -0.23
N HIS A 173 -5.40 -2.22 -1.48
CA HIS A 173 -4.88 -2.99 -2.61
C HIS A 173 -3.39 -2.71 -2.84
N PHE A 174 -2.89 -1.50 -2.61
CA PHE A 174 -1.47 -1.20 -2.79
C PHE A 174 -0.60 -1.83 -1.69
N LYS A 175 -1.07 -1.80 -0.44
CA LYS A 175 -0.48 -2.46 0.72
C LYS A 175 -1.59 -2.70 1.75
N ILE A 176 -1.60 -3.80 2.49
CA ILE A 176 -2.71 -4.09 3.41
C ILE A 176 -2.84 -3.08 4.57
N TYR A 177 -1.75 -2.41 4.95
CA TYR A 177 -1.66 -1.56 6.15
C TYR A 177 -2.70 -0.43 6.26
N PRO A 178 -3.09 0.32 5.21
CA PRO A 178 -4.11 1.37 5.32
C PRO A 178 -5.48 0.88 5.82
N PHE A 179 -5.73 -0.44 5.81
CA PHE A 179 -6.93 -1.02 6.38
C PHE A 179 -7.11 -0.68 7.87
N ILE A 180 -6.01 -0.45 8.61
CA ILE A 180 -6.07 -0.05 10.03
C ILE A 180 -6.83 1.26 10.27
N TYR A 181 -6.98 2.10 9.24
CA TYR A 181 -7.75 3.35 9.33
C TYR A 181 -9.25 3.15 9.10
N ALA A 182 -9.69 1.99 8.61
CA ALA A 182 -11.11 1.76 8.34
C ALA A 182 -12.00 1.93 9.59
N PRO A 183 -11.66 1.38 10.78
CA PRO A 183 -12.47 1.58 11.99
C PRO A 183 -12.57 3.05 12.42
N SER A 184 -11.46 3.79 12.36
CA SER A 184 -11.46 5.22 12.75
C SER A 184 -12.26 6.07 11.77
N ILE A 185 -12.22 5.75 10.46
CA ILE A 185 -13.04 6.40 9.44
C ILE A 185 -14.53 6.09 9.66
N VAL A 186 -14.90 4.83 9.88
CA VAL A 186 -16.29 4.43 10.15
C VAL A 186 -16.82 5.13 11.39
N TRP A 187 -16.00 5.21 12.45
CA TRP A 187 -16.36 5.92 13.67
C TRP A 187 -16.53 7.42 13.44
N TRP A 188 -15.61 8.06 12.70
CA TRP A 188 -15.65 9.49 12.37
C TRP A 188 -16.87 9.88 11.51
N LEU A 189 -17.37 8.96 10.69
CA LEU A 189 -18.52 9.21 9.81
C LEU A 189 -19.87 9.09 10.52
N ASP A 190 -19.93 9.40 11.81
CA ASP A 190 -21.19 9.39 12.57
C ASP A 190 -22.13 10.52 12.14
N ASP A 191 -23.43 10.25 12.12
CA ASP A 191 -24.44 11.23 11.65
C ASP A 191 -24.47 12.49 12.52
N GLU A 192 -24.16 12.35 13.82
CA GLU A 192 -24.01 13.47 14.76
C GLU A 192 -22.81 14.35 14.40
N GLN A 193 -21.66 13.74 14.08
CA GLN A 193 -20.45 14.47 13.65
C GLN A 193 -20.60 15.08 12.25
N LEU A 194 -21.46 14.50 11.41
CA LEU A 194 -21.81 15.02 10.08
C LEU A 194 -22.89 16.11 10.13
N GLN A 195 -23.48 16.41 11.30
CA GLN A 195 -24.59 17.36 11.50
C GLN A 195 -25.86 17.01 10.71
N LEU A 196 -26.08 15.72 10.44
CA LEU A 196 -27.20 15.26 9.61
C LEU A 196 -28.50 15.05 10.42
N GLN A 197 -28.42 14.89 11.74
CA GLN A 197 -29.60 14.78 12.61
C GLN A 197 -29.40 15.50 13.96
N PRO A 198 -30.46 16.13 14.52
CA PRO A 198 -30.43 16.66 15.88
C PRO A 198 -30.41 15.54 16.92
N ARG A 199 -29.76 15.80 18.05
CA ARG A 199 -29.56 14.85 19.15
C ARG A 199 -30.91 14.39 19.72
N SER A 200 -31.28 13.14 19.49
CA SER A 200 -32.45 12.50 20.09
C SER A 200 -32.10 12.01 21.49
N THR A 201 -32.75 12.54 22.52
CA THR A 201 -32.57 12.21 23.95
C THR A 201 -33.33 10.95 24.42
N GLN A 202 -33.93 10.17 23.52
CA GLN A 202 -34.64 8.95 23.89
C GLN A 202 -33.70 7.75 24.01
N GLU A 203 -33.97 6.84 24.96
CA GLU A 203 -33.27 5.57 25.08
C GLU A 203 -33.54 4.71 23.84
N LEU A 204 -32.55 4.61 22.96
CA LEU A 204 -32.64 3.82 21.73
C LEU A 204 -32.56 2.34 22.08
N SER A 205 -33.51 1.56 21.55
CA SER A 205 -33.43 0.10 21.53
C SER A 205 -32.14 -0.35 20.83
N LEU A 206 -31.62 -1.54 21.17
CA LEU A 206 -30.42 -2.09 20.52
C LEU A 206 -30.54 -2.12 18.99
N TRP A 207 -31.75 -2.38 18.48
CA TRP A 207 -32.05 -2.38 17.06
C TRP A 207 -31.98 -0.99 16.43
N ASP A 208 -32.45 0.04 17.13
CA ASP A 208 -32.38 1.42 16.66
C ASP A 208 -30.94 1.93 16.67
N ARG A 209 -30.12 1.47 17.63
CA ARG A 209 -28.68 1.74 17.68
C ARG A 209 -27.91 1.06 16.54
N VAL A 210 -28.27 -0.18 16.17
CA VAL A 210 -27.68 -0.86 15.00
C VAL A 210 -28.09 -0.16 13.71
N ARG A 211 -29.36 0.25 13.61
CA ARG A 211 -29.87 0.96 12.43
C ARG A 211 -29.26 2.35 12.27
N SER A 212 -29.07 3.10 13.36
CA SER A 212 -28.38 4.40 13.34
C SER A 212 -26.88 4.25 13.07
N PHE A 213 -26.29 3.12 13.49
CA PHE A 213 -24.91 2.81 13.12
C PHE A 213 -24.74 2.61 11.61
N CYS A 214 -25.70 1.96 10.96
CA CYS A 214 -25.72 1.71 9.51
C CYS A 214 -26.16 2.94 8.69
N ASN A 215 -25.44 4.05 8.81
CA ASN A 215 -25.75 5.25 8.05
C ASN A 215 -25.25 5.18 6.58
N LYS A 216 -25.79 6.06 5.72
CA LYS A 216 -25.44 6.09 4.29
C LYS A 216 -23.93 6.28 4.06
N PRO A 217 -23.22 7.20 4.75
CA PRO A 217 -21.77 7.37 4.60
C PRO A 217 -20.96 6.11 4.94
N ARG A 218 -21.25 5.43 6.05
CA ARG A 218 -20.54 4.22 6.49
C ARG A 218 -20.78 3.05 5.53
N ILE A 219 -22.02 2.86 5.08
CA ILE A 219 -22.36 1.86 4.06
C ILE A 219 -21.60 2.18 2.76
N THR A 220 -21.58 3.45 2.34
CA THR A 220 -20.85 3.87 1.14
C THR A 220 -19.37 3.54 1.26
N VAL A 221 -18.73 3.87 2.39
CA VAL A 221 -17.32 3.53 2.63
C VAL A 221 -17.10 2.02 2.57
N ALA A 222 -17.91 1.23 3.26
CA ALA A 222 -17.76 -0.22 3.29
C ALA A 222 -17.87 -0.83 1.88
N PHE A 223 -18.97 -0.58 1.17
CA PHE A 223 -19.22 -1.20 -0.12
C PHE A 223 -18.31 -0.67 -1.23
N LEU A 224 -18.05 0.65 -1.26
CA LEU A 224 -17.26 1.23 -2.34
C LEU A 224 -15.76 0.96 -2.16
N SER A 225 -15.23 0.94 -0.92
CA SER A 225 -13.84 0.55 -0.69
C SER A 225 -13.61 -0.94 -0.97
N PHE A 226 -14.52 -1.81 -0.52
CA PHE A 226 -14.49 -3.24 -0.84
C PHE A 226 -14.64 -3.49 -2.34
N GLY A 227 -15.60 -2.85 -2.98
CA GLY A 227 -15.80 -2.92 -4.43
C GLY A 227 -14.58 -2.45 -5.21
N THR A 228 -13.94 -1.36 -4.78
CA THR A 228 -12.68 -0.88 -5.40
C THR A 228 -11.56 -1.91 -5.24
N PHE A 229 -11.38 -2.46 -4.04
CA PHE A 229 -10.38 -3.49 -3.78
C PHE A 229 -10.60 -4.74 -4.64
N ILE A 230 -11.83 -5.27 -4.68
CA ILE A 230 -12.18 -6.44 -5.51
C ILE A 230 -12.00 -6.14 -7.00
N SER A 231 -12.45 -4.97 -7.47
CA SER A 231 -12.32 -4.58 -8.87
C SER A 231 -10.87 -4.49 -9.31
N LEU A 232 -9.99 -3.95 -8.45
CA LEU A 232 -8.55 -3.90 -8.74
C LEU A 232 -7.92 -5.29 -8.77
N ASN A 233 -8.27 -6.17 -7.82
CA ASN A 233 -7.80 -7.56 -7.83
C ASN A 233 -8.24 -8.30 -9.10
N TRP A 234 -9.52 -8.15 -9.49
CA TRP A 234 -10.03 -8.70 -10.74
C TRP A 234 -9.37 -8.11 -11.98
N ALA A 235 -9.13 -6.79 -12.01
CA ALA A 235 -8.43 -6.16 -13.11
C ALA A 235 -7.00 -6.71 -13.24
N MET A 236 -6.26 -6.83 -12.14
CA MET A 236 -4.91 -7.39 -12.16
C MET A 236 -4.91 -8.87 -12.56
N TYR A 237 -5.92 -9.64 -12.12
CA TYR A 237 -6.10 -11.03 -12.55
C TYR A 237 -6.36 -11.13 -14.07
N TYR A 238 -7.26 -10.31 -14.61
CA TYR A 238 -7.62 -10.36 -16.02
C TYR A 238 -6.47 -9.92 -16.94
N ILE A 239 -5.77 -8.83 -16.57
CA ILE A 239 -4.59 -8.36 -17.30
C ILE A 239 -3.53 -9.47 -17.39
N ARG A 240 -3.37 -10.27 -16.33
CA ARG A 240 -2.51 -11.46 -16.35
C ARG A 240 -3.09 -12.57 -17.23
N ALA A 241 -4.36 -12.92 -17.06
CA ALA A 241 -4.98 -14.01 -17.82
C ALA A 241 -4.87 -13.77 -19.35
N SER A 242 -5.03 -12.53 -19.80
CA SER A 242 -4.85 -12.18 -21.22
C SER A 242 -3.41 -12.33 -21.72
N ALA A 243 -2.39 -12.21 -20.86
CA ALA A 243 -0.99 -12.41 -21.25
C ALA A 243 -0.65 -13.90 -21.47
N PHE A 244 -1.31 -14.80 -20.73
CA PHE A 244 -1.08 -16.26 -20.84
C PHE A 244 -1.79 -16.92 -22.02
N VAL A 245 -2.85 -16.33 -22.59
CA VAL A 245 -3.57 -16.91 -23.74
C VAL A 245 -2.72 -16.92 -25.04
N GLY A 246 -1.57 -16.22 -25.05
CA GLY A 246 -0.62 -16.22 -26.16
C GLY A 246 0.43 -17.35 -26.14
N GLU A 247 0.54 -18.11 -25.05
CA GLU A 247 1.42 -19.27 -24.93
C GLU A 247 0.57 -20.52 -24.64
N GLU A 248 0.78 -21.61 -25.37
CA GLU A 248 -0.05 -22.82 -25.27
C GLU A 248 -0.15 -23.39 -23.85
N GLY A 249 -1.32 -23.24 -23.20
CA GLY A 249 -1.89 -24.09 -22.14
C GLY A 249 -1.18 -24.17 -20.77
N PRO A 250 -1.88 -23.92 -19.65
CA PRO A 250 -2.80 -24.96 -19.15
C PRO A 250 -4.17 -24.44 -18.69
N THR A 251 -5.11 -25.38 -18.62
CA THR A 251 -6.54 -25.24 -18.29
C THR A 251 -6.84 -24.25 -17.15
N ILE A 252 -7.77 -23.34 -17.42
CA ILE A 252 -8.21 -22.17 -16.65
C ILE A 252 -8.72 -22.51 -15.23
N ASP A 253 -8.97 -23.79 -14.94
CA ASP A 253 -9.86 -24.17 -13.84
C ASP A 253 -9.13 -24.47 -12.50
N ASN A 254 -7.83 -24.77 -12.51
CA ASN A 254 -7.10 -25.23 -11.31
C ASN A 254 -5.95 -24.30 -10.84
N VAL A 255 -5.58 -23.30 -11.63
CA VAL A 255 -4.49 -22.36 -11.29
C VAL A 255 -5.03 -21.12 -10.55
N GLY A 256 -6.24 -20.66 -10.90
CA GLY A 256 -6.83 -19.41 -10.38
C GLY A 256 -7.12 -19.42 -8.88
N THR A 257 -7.68 -20.52 -8.36
CA THR A 257 -8.02 -20.66 -6.93
C THR A 257 -6.76 -20.72 -6.05
N ASN A 258 -5.72 -21.41 -6.53
CA ASN A 258 -4.44 -21.54 -5.82
C ASN A 258 -3.67 -20.22 -5.75
N LEU A 259 -3.87 -19.32 -6.73
CA LEU A 259 -3.18 -18.04 -6.77
C LEU A 259 -3.87 -16.95 -5.96
N PHE A 260 -5.21 -16.89 -5.96
CA PHE A 260 -5.95 -16.00 -5.05
C PHE A 260 -5.72 -16.38 -3.58
N ILE A 261 -5.67 -17.68 -3.27
CA ILE A 261 -5.26 -18.20 -1.96
C ILE A 261 -3.80 -17.84 -1.66
N ARG A 262 -2.88 -17.86 -2.63
CA ARG A 262 -1.48 -17.41 -2.44
C ARG A 262 -1.34 -15.90 -2.27
N ASP A 263 -2.09 -15.08 -2.99
CA ASP A 263 -2.10 -13.62 -2.88
C ASP A 263 -2.74 -13.18 -1.55
N LEU A 264 -3.81 -13.86 -1.12
CA LEU A 264 -4.38 -13.71 0.23
C LEU A 264 -3.43 -14.27 1.29
N GLN A 265 -2.83 -15.45 1.11
CA GLN A 265 -1.88 -16.01 2.06
C GLN A 265 -0.67 -15.11 2.19
N GLN A 266 0.01 -14.71 1.12
CA GLN A 266 1.19 -13.83 1.22
C GLN A 266 0.83 -12.42 1.73
N GLY A 267 -0.34 -11.89 1.36
CA GLY A 267 -0.84 -10.61 1.85
C GLY A 267 -1.33 -10.61 3.32
N LEU A 268 -1.79 -11.76 3.83
CA LEU A 268 -2.34 -11.92 5.19
C LEU A 268 -1.42 -12.67 6.18
N TYR A 269 -0.60 -13.64 5.75
CA TYR A 269 0.25 -14.45 6.65
C TYR A 269 1.45 -13.67 7.19
N GLU A 270 2.17 -12.94 6.34
CA GLU A 270 3.40 -12.24 6.72
C GLU A 270 3.20 -11.13 7.78
N PRO A 271 2.15 -10.28 7.72
CA PRO A 271 1.93 -9.25 8.76
C PRO A 271 1.36 -9.79 10.08
N VAL A 272 0.87 -11.04 10.13
CA VAL A 272 0.22 -11.63 11.33
C VAL A 272 1.16 -12.52 12.14
N LEU A 273 2.29 -12.96 11.56
CA LEU A 273 3.29 -13.79 12.25
C LEU A 273 3.74 -13.23 13.62
N PRO A 274 4.01 -11.91 13.80
CA PRO A 274 4.43 -11.37 15.08
C PRO A 274 3.34 -11.39 16.18
N LEU A 275 2.07 -11.55 15.81
CA LEU A 275 0.92 -11.59 16.74
C LEU A 275 0.57 -13.02 17.18
N VAL A 276 1.02 -14.05 16.44
CA VAL A 276 0.64 -15.46 16.66
C VAL A 276 1.77 -16.30 17.28
N HIS A 277 3.00 -15.76 17.39
CA HIS A 277 4.14 -16.44 18.05
C HIS A 277 4.00 -16.64 19.58
N GLY A 278 2.78 -16.70 20.10
CA GLY A 278 2.46 -17.27 21.42
C GLY A 278 1.73 -18.62 21.38
N VAL A 279 1.32 -19.15 20.22
CA VAL A 279 0.47 -20.36 20.16
C VAL A 279 1.04 -21.41 19.20
N SER A 280 1.20 -22.63 19.71
CA SER A 280 1.82 -23.77 19.01
C SER A 280 1.13 -24.16 17.69
N PRO A 281 1.90 -24.67 16.70
CA PRO A 281 1.47 -24.89 15.31
C PRO A 281 0.39 -25.98 15.09
N ILE A 282 -0.09 -26.65 16.15
CA ILE A 282 -1.07 -27.74 16.04
C ILE A 282 -2.52 -27.20 15.98
N LEU A 283 -2.79 -25.98 16.46
CA LEU A 283 -4.16 -25.43 16.46
C LEU A 283 -4.58 -24.68 15.16
N SER A 284 -3.64 -24.24 14.32
CA SER A 284 -3.98 -23.48 13.11
C SER A 284 -4.55 -24.33 11.98
N ALA A 285 -4.35 -25.65 11.99
CA ALA A 285 -4.87 -26.52 10.95
C ALA A 285 -6.37 -26.83 11.12
N HIS A 286 -6.92 -26.81 12.34
CA HIS A 286 -8.30 -27.26 12.56
C HIS A 286 -9.39 -26.22 12.27
N ILE A 287 -9.05 -24.94 12.14
CA ILE A 287 -10.05 -23.87 11.90
C ILE A 287 -10.38 -23.69 10.41
N ILE A 288 -9.47 -24.09 9.51
CA ILE A 288 -9.65 -23.89 8.04
C ILE A 288 -10.12 -25.17 7.34
N TYR A 289 -9.76 -26.36 7.82
CA TYR A 289 -10.13 -27.63 7.16
C TYR A 289 -11.62 -28.01 7.29
N GLY A 290 -12.40 -27.33 8.14
CA GLY A 290 -13.84 -27.61 8.33
C GLY A 290 -14.78 -27.07 7.24
N CYS A 291 -14.27 -26.28 6.27
CA CYS A 291 -15.12 -25.59 5.28
C CYS A 291 -14.98 -26.13 3.84
N VAL A 292 -14.29 -27.25 3.62
CA VAL A 292 -14.14 -27.86 2.28
C VAL A 292 -15.06 -29.10 2.18
N PRO A 293 -15.96 -29.19 1.18
CA PRO A 293 -16.79 -30.37 0.98
C PRO A 293 -15.94 -31.63 0.75
N ALA A 294 -16.32 -32.75 1.39
CA ALA A 294 -15.58 -34.01 1.46
C ALA A 294 -15.29 -34.73 0.12
N ASN A 295 -15.70 -34.16 -1.02
CA ASN A 295 -15.66 -34.82 -2.32
C ASN A 295 -14.37 -34.51 -3.12
N TRP A 296 -13.40 -33.80 -2.52
CA TRP A 296 -12.15 -33.41 -3.18
C TRP A 296 -10.96 -34.35 -2.89
N HIS A 297 -11.17 -35.41 -2.10
CA HIS A 297 -10.16 -36.45 -1.87
C HIS A 297 -10.20 -37.50 -2.97
N ASN A 298 -9.74 -37.18 -4.18
CA ASN A 298 -9.29 -38.19 -5.15
C ASN A 298 -8.59 -37.51 -6.34
N SER A 299 -7.30 -37.22 -6.18
CA SER A 299 -6.33 -37.21 -7.28
C SER A 299 -4.92 -37.29 -6.66
N ALA A 300 -4.16 -38.27 -7.12
CA ALA A 300 -2.94 -38.78 -6.52
C ALA A 300 -1.78 -37.77 -6.49
N TYR A 301 -1.07 -37.72 -5.36
CA TYR A 301 0.30 -37.21 -5.28
C TYR A 301 1.27 -38.39 -5.47
N PRO A 302 2.26 -38.33 -6.36
CA PRO A 302 3.41 -39.22 -6.29
C PRO A 302 4.31 -38.76 -5.14
N VAL A 303 4.49 -39.66 -4.19
CA VAL A 303 5.45 -39.62 -3.08
C VAL A 303 6.84 -39.87 -3.66
N ASP A 304 7.83 -39.06 -3.27
CA ASP A 304 9.21 -39.51 -3.04
C ASP A 304 10.00 -38.46 -2.23
N PHE A 305 9.86 -38.55 -0.91
CA PHE A 305 10.79 -37.95 0.05
C PHE A 305 11.79 -39.05 0.43
N ASN A 306 12.99 -39.04 -0.17
CA ASN A 306 14.06 -39.94 0.23
C ASN A 306 14.88 -39.29 1.36
N THR A 307 14.60 -39.69 2.59
CA THR A 307 15.42 -39.41 3.78
C THR A 307 16.49 -40.48 3.94
N GLY A 308 17.78 -40.10 3.92
CA GLY A 308 18.86 -41.03 4.20
C GLY A 308 20.25 -40.41 4.33
N HIS A 309 20.59 -40.01 5.56
CA HIS A 309 21.91 -40.17 6.21
C HIS A 309 23.21 -39.73 5.51
N MET A 310 23.91 -38.73 6.07
CA MET A 310 24.99 -38.89 7.08
C MET A 310 25.88 -37.63 7.10
N ALA A 311 26.05 -37.03 8.28
CA ALA A 311 27.14 -36.09 8.56
C ALA A 311 28.49 -36.83 8.60
N PRO A 312 29.60 -36.11 8.44
CA PRO A 312 30.65 -36.29 9.44
C PRO A 312 31.24 -34.97 9.97
N THR A 313 31.60 -35.10 11.24
CA THR A 313 32.40 -34.25 12.10
C THR A 313 33.81 -33.96 11.60
N GLY A 314 34.28 -32.73 11.82
CA GLY A 314 35.60 -32.38 12.39
C GLY A 314 36.88 -32.83 11.68
N LEU A 315 37.57 -31.86 11.08
CA LEU A 315 38.89 -31.34 11.49
C LEU A 315 39.10 -29.96 10.85
#